data_AF-A0A2R7T0S4-F1
#
_entry.id   AF-A0A2R7T0S4-F1
#
_cell.length_a   1.000
_cell.length_b   1.000
_cell.length_c   1.000
_cell.angle_alpha   90.00
_cell.angle_beta   90.00
_cell.angle_gamma   90.00
#
_symmetry.space_group_name_H-M   'P 1'
#
loop_
_entity.id
_entity.type
_entity.pdbx_description
1 polymer ?
#
loop_
_entity_poly.entity_id
_entity_poly.type
_entity_poly.pdbx_seq_one_letter_code
_entity_poly.pdbx_strand_id
1 'polypeptide(L)'
;LLARTGIGHVGALMFAAVWFCAAVFWARRQRVGFWGWAGAIGVGLAVASGWWFTYAMSKLAFDPHPIQSLSFTGPSAEVLTRVLFVSDKPLTFDFGLVPGVFLGAFVAAALSRELKLEGFQGGASMRRYIAGAVCMGFGGMLAGGCAVGAGLSGAAIFTATAWVTLVAMWAAATLTDRLVDQRGTHAIDAPMPLSSVESGVMR
;
A
#
# COMPACT_ATOMS: atom_id res chain seq x y z
N LEU A 1 -10.27 -3.05 -20.49
CA LEU A 1 -9.70 -3.85 -21.61
C LEU A 1 -10.63 -4.99 -22.00
N LEU A 2 -11.11 -5.80 -21.05
CA LEU A 2 -12.06 -6.91 -21.31
C LEU A 2 -13.32 -6.53 -22.10
N ALA A 3 -13.97 -5.40 -21.78
CA ALA A 3 -15.15 -4.93 -22.53
C ALA A 3 -14.85 -4.41 -23.94
N ARG A 4 -13.59 -4.05 -24.24
CA ARG A 4 -13.16 -3.53 -25.55
C ARG A 4 -12.47 -4.57 -26.43
N THR A 5 -11.90 -5.63 -25.85
CA THR A 5 -11.16 -6.67 -26.58
C THR A 5 -12.00 -7.91 -26.89
N GLY A 6 -13.22 -8.04 -26.33
CA GLY A 6 -14.07 -9.22 -26.57
C GLY A 6 -13.47 -10.54 -26.05
N ILE A 7 -12.36 -10.45 -25.31
CA ILE A 7 -11.71 -11.57 -24.67
C ILE A 7 -12.63 -11.97 -23.51
N GLY A 8 -13.46 -12.98 -23.73
CA GLY A 8 -14.33 -13.54 -22.71
C GLY A 8 -13.55 -13.96 -21.45
N HIS A 9 -14.27 -14.39 -20.42
CA HIS A 9 -13.72 -14.86 -19.13
C HIS A 9 -12.48 -15.75 -19.26
N VAL A 10 -12.40 -16.54 -20.34
CA VAL A 10 -11.26 -17.42 -20.67
C VAL A 10 -9.93 -16.67 -20.82
N GLY A 11 -9.87 -15.53 -21.51
CA GLY A 11 -8.58 -14.86 -21.67
C GLY A 11 -8.18 -14.01 -20.47
N ALA A 12 -9.13 -13.58 -19.64
CA ALA A 12 -8.81 -13.06 -18.30
C ALA A 12 -8.13 -14.16 -17.45
N LEU A 13 -8.66 -15.39 -17.51
CA LEU A 13 -8.10 -16.55 -16.80
C LEU A 13 -6.71 -16.93 -17.32
N MET A 14 -6.51 -16.96 -18.65
CA MET A 14 -5.19 -17.25 -19.22
C MET A 14 -4.15 -16.20 -18.84
N PHE A 15 -4.52 -14.91 -18.87
CA PHE A 15 -3.61 -13.84 -18.46
C PHE A 15 -3.28 -13.92 -16.97
N ALA A 16 -4.29 -14.16 -16.12
CA ALA A 16 -4.08 -14.39 -14.69
C ALA A 16 -3.17 -15.61 -14.44
N ALA A 17 -3.35 -16.70 -15.17
CA ALA A 17 -2.51 -17.89 -15.07
C ALA A 17 -1.05 -17.62 -15.48
N VAL A 18 -0.82 -16.87 -16.57
CA VAL A 18 0.52 -16.46 -17.00
C VAL A 18 1.19 -15.60 -15.93
N TRP A 19 0.47 -14.62 -15.37
CA TRP A 19 1.01 -13.74 -14.33
C TRP A 19 1.25 -14.48 -13.01
N PHE A 20 0.39 -15.44 -12.66
CA PHE A 20 0.59 -16.33 -11.52
C PHE A 20 1.83 -17.21 -11.71
N CYS A 21 2.00 -17.82 -12.89
CA CYS A 21 3.20 -18.60 -13.21
C CYS A 21 4.47 -17.74 -13.17
N ALA A 22 4.42 -16.51 -13.69
CA ALA A 22 5.54 -15.57 -13.64
C ALA A 22 5.87 -15.18 -12.18
N ALA A 23 4.86 -14.91 -11.35
CA ALA A 23 5.03 -14.61 -9.94
C ALA A 23 5.65 -15.79 -9.18
N VAL A 24 5.17 -17.02 -9.42
CA VAL A 24 5.72 -18.24 -8.81
C VAL A 24 7.16 -18.49 -9.27
N PHE A 25 7.46 -18.28 -10.55
CA PHE A 25 8.81 -18.41 -11.08
C PHE A 25 9.77 -17.39 -10.43
N TRP A 26 9.34 -16.13 -10.34
CA TRP A 26 10.16 -15.06 -9.74
C TRP A 26 10.34 -15.26 -8.23
N ALA A 27 9.30 -15.68 -7.52
CA ALA A 27 9.35 -16.00 -6.10
C ALA A 27 10.32 -17.17 -5.83
N ARG A 28 10.29 -18.22 -6.66
CA ARG A 28 11.28 -19.31 -6.57
C ARG A 28 12.70 -18.81 -6.86
N ARG A 29 12.86 -17.93 -7.86
CA ARG A 29 14.18 -17.39 -8.24
C ARG A 29 14.78 -16.51 -7.15
N GLN A 30 13.97 -15.73 -6.43
CA GLN A 30 14.41 -14.89 -5.32
C GLN A 30 14.52 -15.63 -3.98
N ARG A 31 14.25 -16.95 -3.93
CA ARG A 31 14.27 -17.76 -2.69
C ARG A 31 13.52 -17.09 -1.53
N VAL A 32 12.34 -16.52 -1.80
CA VAL A 32 11.54 -15.87 -0.74
C VAL A 32 11.25 -16.88 0.36
N GLY A 33 11.57 -16.51 1.60
CA GLY A 33 11.33 -17.35 2.76
C GLY A 33 9.83 -17.63 2.96
N PHE A 34 9.52 -18.63 3.81
CA PHE A 34 8.15 -19.06 4.09
C PHE A 34 7.21 -17.89 4.48
N TRP A 35 7.70 -16.96 5.29
CA TRP A 35 6.95 -15.76 5.70
C TRP A 35 6.63 -14.79 4.55
N GLY A 36 7.50 -14.68 3.55
CA GLY A 36 7.24 -13.86 2.36
C GLY A 36 6.11 -14.43 1.50
N TRP A 37 6.07 -15.76 1.36
CA TRP A 37 4.96 -16.46 0.70
C TRP A 37 3.64 -16.30 1.46
N ALA A 38 3.66 -16.48 2.78
CA ALA A 38 2.49 -16.30 3.62
C ALA A 38 1.94 -14.86 3.52
N GLY A 39 2.81 -13.86 3.51
CA GLY A 39 2.43 -12.46 3.32
C GLY A 39 1.79 -12.20 1.95
N ALA A 40 2.39 -12.69 0.86
CA ALA A 40 1.84 -12.51 -0.48
C ALA A 40 0.45 -13.18 -0.65
N ILE A 41 0.29 -14.39 -0.12
CA ILE A 41 -1.00 -15.09 -0.11
C ILE A 41 -2.02 -14.32 0.74
N GLY A 42 -1.61 -13.84 1.92
CA GLY A 42 -2.45 -13.04 2.81
C GLY A 42 -2.97 -11.76 2.16
N VAL A 43 -2.10 -11.01 1.47
CA VAL A 43 -2.49 -9.80 0.75
C VAL A 43 -3.45 -10.12 -0.40
N GLY A 44 -3.19 -11.18 -1.18
CA GLY A 44 -4.07 -11.61 -2.26
C GLY A 44 -5.47 -12.00 -1.75
N LEU A 45 -5.53 -12.77 -0.66
CA LEU A 45 -6.78 -13.13 0.00
C LEU A 45 -7.51 -11.92 0.58
N ALA A 46 -6.79 -10.94 1.12
CA ALA A 46 -7.39 -9.70 1.62
C ALA A 46 -8.05 -8.89 0.48
N VAL A 47 -7.39 -8.77 -0.68
CA VAL A 47 -7.99 -8.10 -1.85
C VAL A 47 -9.26 -8.82 -2.30
N ALA A 48 -9.22 -10.15 -2.39
CA ALA A 48 -10.38 -10.96 -2.77
C ALA A 48 -11.52 -10.87 -1.74
N SER A 49 -11.20 -10.88 -0.44
CA SER A 49 -12.20 -10.73 0.61
C SER A 49 -12.80 -9.33 0.63
N GLY A 50 -12.04 -8.29 0.31
CA GLY A 50 -12.55 -6.93 0.10
C GLY A 50 -13.60 -6.86 -1.01
N TRP A 51 -13.32 -7.46 -2.18
CA TRP A 51 -14.30 -7.57 -3.27
C TRP A 51 -15.56 -8.31 -2.84
N TRP A 52 -15.39 -9.46 -2.18
CA TRP A 52 -16.51 -10.27 -1.72
C TRP A 52 -17.36 -9.54 -0.68
N PHE A 53 -16.73 -8.88 0.29
CA PHE A 53 -17.39 -8.18 1.38
C PHE A 53 -18.19 -6.98 0.87
N THR A 54 -17.59 -6.13 0.03
CA THR A 54 -18.30 -4.99 -0.57
C THR A 54 -19.43 -5.47 -1.48
N TYR A 55 -19.24 -6.57 -2.22
CA TYR A 55 -20.31 -7.17 -3.03
C TYR A 55 -21.45 -7.74 -2.17
N ALA A 56 -21.14 -8.40 -1.05
CA ALA A 56 -22.14 -8.94 -0.13
C ALA A 56 -22.93 -7.81 0.56
N MET A 57 -22.26 -6.73 0.98
CA MET A 57 -22.90 -5.54 1.55
C MET A 57 -23.77 -4.81 0.52
N SER A 58 -23.32 -4.72 -0.73
CA SER A 58 -24.10 -4.11 -1.82
C SER A 58 -25.41 -4.85 -2.13
N LYS A 59 -25.57 -6.12 -1.70
CA LYS A 59 -26.84 -6.86 -1.84
C LYS A 59 -27.84 -6.59 -0.71
N LEU A 60 -27.36 -6.09 0.44
CA LEU A 60 -28.16 -5.87 1.65
C LEU A 60 -28.48 -4.39 1.86
N ALA A 61 -27.63 -3.49 1.38
CA ALA A 61 -27.85 -2.04 1.44
C ALA A 61 -28.65 -1.57 0.22
N PHE A 62 -29.84 -1.01 0.44
CA PHE A 62 -30.67 -0.37 -0.59
C PHE A 62 -30.12 0.99 -1.10
N ASP A 63 -28.87 1.32 -0.75
CA ASP A 63 -28.15 2.54 -1.14
C ASP A 63 -26.96 2.16 -2.04
N PRO A 64 -26.81 2.72 -3.24
CA PRO A 64 -25.74 2.36 -4.18
C PRO A 64 -24.38 2.81 -3.66
N HIS A 65 -23.74 1.97 -2.84
CA HIS A 65 -22.34 2.13 -2.50
C HIS A 65 -21.48 1.51 -3.62
N PRO A 66 -20.47 2.24 -4.14
CA PRO A 66 -19.66 1.76 -5.25
C PRO A 66 -18.96 0.46 -4.84
N ILE A 67 -19.08 -0.57 -5.68
CA ILE A 67 -18.39 -1.85 -5.48
C ILE A 67 -16.90 -1.62 -5.70
N GLN A 68 -16.19 -1.38 -4.61
CA GLN A 68 -14.76 -1.10 -4.59
C GLN A 68 -14.07 -2.05 -3.61
N SER A 69 -12.88 -2.51 -3.98
CA SER A 69 -11.99 -3.28 -3.11
C SER A 69 -11.08 -2.37 -2.29
N LEU A 70 -10.09 -2.96 -1.63
CA LEU A 70 -9.10 -2.26 -0.81
C LEU A 70 -8.45 -1.09 -1.55
N SER A 71 -8.63 0.11 -0.98
CA SER A 71 -7.97 1.37 -1.36
C SER A 71 -7.75 2.19 -0.10
N PHE A 72 -6.66 2.94 -0.02
CA PHE A 72 -6.32 3.74 1.16
C PHE A 72 -6.58 5.23 0.99
N THR A 73 -6.66 5.74 -0.25
CA THR A 73 -6.90 7.17 -0.52
C THR A 73 -8.30 7.63 -0.11
N GLY A 74 -9.32 6.83 -0.41
CA GLY A 74 -10.72 7.11 -0.04
C GLY A 74 -10.94 7.14 1.48
N PRO A 75 -10.62 6.05 2.21
CA PRO A 75 -10.76 6.01 3.66
C PRO A 75 -10.01 7.10 4.41
N SER A 76 -8.77 7.42 4.01
CA SER A 76 -7.99 8.44 4.69
C SER A 76 -8.59 9.84 4.52
N ALA A 77 -9.19 10.14 3.36
CA ALA A 77 -9.90 11.39 3.15
C ALA A 77 -11.20 11.46 3.97
N GLU A 78 -11.94 10.34 4.11
CA GLU A 78 -13.14 10.27 4.95
C GLU A 78 -12.81 10.47 6.43
N VAL A 79 -11.77 9.81 6.95
CA VAL A 79 -11.30 9.99 8.33
C VAL A 79 -10.90 11.44 8.58
N LEU A 80 -10.11 12.04 7.66
CA LEU A 80 -9.71 13.44 7.78
C LEU A 80 -10.91 14.39 7.77
N THR A 81 -11.87 14.18 6.86
CA THR A 81 -13.10 14.98 6.78
C THR A 81 -13.92 14.85 8.05
N ARG A 82 -13.99 13.67 8.67
CA ARG A 82 -14.72 13.43 9.92
C ARG A 82 -14.05 14.04 11.15
N VAL A 83 -12.71 14.14 11.15
CA VAL A 83 -11.96 14.82 12.23
C VAL A 83 -12.06 16.35 12.10
N LEU A 84 -12.00 16.87 10.87
CA LEU A 84 -12.07 18.30 10.59
C LEU A 84 -13.51 18.85 10.65
N PHE A 85 -14.50 18.05 10.25
CA PHE A 85 -15.91 18.39 10.28
C PHE A 85 -16.64 17.38 11.16
N VAL A 86 -17.32 17.84 12.21
CA VAL A 86 -18.20 17.00 13.03
C VAL A 86 -19.25 16.40 12.11
N SER A 87 -19.17 15.10 11.85
CA SER A 87 -20.02 14.45 10.86
C SER A 87 -20.68 13.21 11.45
N ASP A 88 -21.99 13.34 11.67
CA ASP A 88 -22.98 12.29 11.94
C ASP A 88 -23.16 11.35 10.73
N LYS A 89 -22.04 10.94 10.10
CA LYS A 89 -22.04 10.08 8.93
C LYS A 89 -22.06 8.62 9.38
N PRO A 90 -22.85 7.73 8.75
CA PRO A 90 -22.86 6.30 9.07
C PRO A 90 -21.46 5.69 8.97
N LEU A 91 -21.20 4.66 9.78
CA LEU A 91 -19.95 3.91 9.75
C LEU A 91 -19.85 3.15 8.42
N THR A 92 -18.93 3.58 7.56
CA THR A 92 -18.61 2.93 6.28
C THR A 92 -17.53 1.88 6.46
N PHE A 93 -17.42 0.93 5.52
CA PHE A 93 -16.35 -0.06 5.48
C PHE A 93 -14.96 0.60 5.47
N ASP A 94 -14.84 1.72 4.76
CA ASP A 94 -13.64 2.55 4.67
C ASP A 94 -13.16 3.02 6.05
N PHE A 95 -14.07 3.44 6.93
CA PHE A 95 -13.70 3.88 8.28
C PHE A 95 -13.10 2.76 9.14
N GLY A 96 -13.58 1.52 9.02
CA GLY A 96 -13.04 0.36 9.75
C GLY A 96 -11.70 -0.14 9.19
N LEU A 97 -11.42 0.13 7.92
CA LEU A 97 -10.23 -0.35 7.22
C LEU A 97 -8.93 0.25 7.80
N VAL A 98 -8.92 1.57 8.02
CA VAL A 98 -7.74 2.31 8.52
C VAL A 98 -7.27 1.82 9.90
N PRO A 99 -8.13 1.78 10.95
CA PRO A 99 -7.72 1.27 12.25
C PRO A 99 -7.44 -0.24 12.22
N GLY A 100 -8.13 -1.01 11.39
CA GLY A 100 -7.86 -2.45 11.22
C GLY A 100 -6.46 -2.73 10.69
N VAL A 101 -6.03 -2.00 9.65
CA VAL A 101 -4.67 -2.13 9.09
C VAL A 101 -3.63 -1.62 10.09
N PHE A 102 -3.91 -0.54 10.81
CA PHE A 102 -3.02 -0.02 11.85
C PHE A 102 -2.79 -1.05 12.98
N LEU A 103 -3.85 -1.62 13.53
CA LEU A 103 -3.76 -2.65 14.57
C LEU A 103 -3.09 -3.94 14.04
N GLY A 104 -3.42 -4.36 12.82
CA GLY A 104 -2.81 -5.52 12.19
C GLY A 104 -1.30 -5.37 12.01
N ALA A 105 -0.86 -4.21 11.50
CA ALA A 105 0.56 -3.90 11.36
C ALA A 105 1.28 -3.82 12.72
N PHE A 106 0.62 -3.27 13.73
CA PHE A 106 1.16 -3.20 15.09
C PHE A 106 1.37 -4.60 15.69
N VAL A 107 0.37 -5.49 15.59
CA VAL A 107 0.48 -6.88 16.08
C VAL A 107 1.53 -7.65 15.29
N ALA A 108 1.60 -7.47 13.97
CA ALA A 108 2.61 -8.12 13.13
C ALA A 108 4.03 -7.68 13.49
N ALA A 109 4.25 -6.38 13.73
CA ALA A 109 5.54 -5.85 14.17
C ALA A 109 5.89 -6.31 15.60
N ALA A 110 4.90 -6.39 16.50
CA ALA A 110 5.08 -6.91 17.86
C ALA A 110 5.52 -8.37 17.84
N LEU A 111 4.87 -9.20 17.02
CA LEU A 111 5.20 -10.62 16.89
C LEU A 111 6.57 -10.84 16.25
N SER A 112 6.94 -9.97 15.29
CA SER A 112 8.26 -9.98 14.65
C SER A 112 9.36 -9.40 15.55
N ARG A 113 9.00 -8.82 16.71
CA ARG A 113 9.90 -8.13 17.65
C ARG A 113 10.71 -6.99 17.01
N GLU A 114 10.14 -6.36 15.98
CA GLU A 114 10.75 -5.25 15.25
C GLU A 114 10.13 -3.89 15.61
N LEU A 115 9.35 -3.84 16.70
CA LEU A 115 8.82 -2.58 17.22
C LEU A 115 9.95 -1.66 17.67
N LYS A 116 10.30 -0.73 16.79
CA LYS A 116 11.25 0.36 17.05
C LYS A 116 10.52 1.68 16.89
N LEU A 117 10.59 2.52 17.91
CA LEU A 117 10.15 3.91 17.82
C LEU A 117 11.25 4.70 17.13
N GLU A 118 11.12 4.90 15.81
CA GLU A 118 11.98 5.79 15.07
C GLU A 118 11.46 7.23 15.18
N GLY A 119 12.34 8.13 15.62
CA GLY A 119 12.10 9.58 15.62
C GLY A 119 12.59 10.21 14.32
N PHE A 120 11.98 11.33 13.93
CA PHE A 120 12.43 12.11 12.78
C PHE A 120 13.87 12.61 12.99
N GLN A 121 14.82 12.10 12.21
CA GLN A 121 16.20 12.60 12.20
C GLN A 121 16.27 13.98 11.54
N GLY A 122 16.15 15.04 12.34
CA GLY A 122 16.42 16.42 11.96
C GLY A 122 15.35 17.12 11.09
N GLY A 123 15.43 18.45 11.03
CA GLY A 123 14.45 19.30 10.33
C GLY A 123 14.46 19.17 8.80
N ALA A 124 15.60 18.81 8.20
CA ALA A 124 15.69 18.61 6.75
C ALA A 124 14.91 17.37 6.27
N SER A 125 14.97 16.28 7.05
CA SER A 125 14.23 15.05 6.77
C SER A 125 12.73 15.26 6.95
N MET A 126 12.31 15.97 8.01
CA MET A 126 10.90 16.34 8.24
C MET A 126 10.29 17.06 7.04
N ARG A 127 11.00 18.05 6.47
CA ARG A 127 10.50 18.79 5.30
C ARG A 127 10.38 17.91 4.05
N ARG A 128 11.34 16.99 3.83
CA ARG A 128 11.27 16.02 2.73
C ARG A 128 10.06 15.10 2.86
N TYR A 129 9.77 14.60 4.06
CA TYR A 129 8.63 13.73 4.29
C TYR A 129 7.30 14.44 4.11
N ILE A 130 7.15 15.66 4.61
CA ILE A 130 5.92 16.45 4.43
C ILE A 130 5.70 16.75 2.94
N ALA A 131 6.73 17.20 2.22
CA ALA A 131 6.63 17.46 0.78
C ALA A 131 6.24 16.18 0.01
N GLY A 132 6.86 15.05 0.34
CA GLY A 132 6.52 13.75 -0.25
C GLY A 132 5.08 13.32 0.03
N ALA A 133 4.61 13.47 1.28
CA ALA A 133 3.25 13.12 1.68
C ALA A 133 2.19 13.95 0.93
N VAL A 134 2.42 15.26 0.76
CA VAL A 134 1.53 16.14 -0.02
C VAL A 134 1.50 15.71 -1.49
N CYS A 135 2.66 15.46 -2.09
CA CYS A 135 2.74 14.98 -3.48
C CYS A 135 2.07 13.61 -3.68
N MET A 136 2.25 12.66 -2.77
CA MET A 136 1.60 11.35 -2.83
C MET A 136 0.08 11.46 -2.65
N GLY A 137 -0.39 12.30 -1.74
CA GLY A 137 -1.82 12.52 -1.52
C GLY A 137 -2.50 13.15 -2.73
N PHE A 138 -1.92 14.24 -3.24
CA PHE A 138 -2.42 14.92 -4.44
C PHE A 138 -2.37 14.02 -5.68
N GLY A 139 -1.26 13.33 -5.90
CA GLY A 139 -1.10 12.39 -7.01
C GLY A 139 -2.05 11.20 -6.92
N GLY A 140 -2.29 10.66 -5.72
CA GLY A 140 -3.24 9.57 -5.51
C GLY A 140 -4.69 9.95 -5.83
N MET A 141 -5.10 11.19 -5.49
CA MET A 141 -6.42 11.69 -5.87
C MET A 141 -6.53 11.94 -7.38
N LEU A 142 -5.53 12.51 -8.02
CA LEU A 142 -5.50 12.71 -9.48
C LEU A 142 -5.50 11.39 -10.26
N ALA A 143 -4.79 10.38 -9.75
CA ALA A 143 -4.72 9.05 -10.35
C ALA A 143 -5.98 8.20 -10.09
N GLY A 144 -6.89 8.66 -9.21
CA GLY A 144 -8.07 7.90 -8.82
C GLY A 144 -7.79 6.71 -7.89
N GLY A 145 -6.66 6.72 -7.17
CA GLY A 145 -6.32 5.68 -6.20
C GLY A 145 -4.84 5.65 -5.78
N CYS A 146 -4.54 4.94 -4.69
CA CYS A 146 -3.17 4.60 -4.30
C CYS A 146 -2.64 3.36 -5.04
N ALA A 147 -1.37 3.00 -4.83
CA ALA A 147 -0.79 1.78 -5.43
C ALA A 147 -1.58 0.50 -5.11
N VAL A 148 -2.22 0.41 -3.94
CA VAL A 148 -3.07 -0.74 -3.59
C VAL A 148 -4.43 -0.65 -4.29
N GLY A 149 -5.05 0.53 -4.33
CA GLY A 149 -6.36 0.73 -4.96
C GLY A 149 -6.32 0.76 -6.49
N ALA A 150 -5.58 1.69 -7.08
CA ALA A 150 -5.45 1.81 -8.53
C ALA A 150 -4.56 0.71 -9.12
N GLY A 151 -3.50 0.32 -8.40
CA GLY A 151 -2.54 -0.69 -8.85
C GLY A 151 -3.04 -2.12 -8.62
N LEU A 152 -3.03 -2.61 -7.37
CA LEU A 152 -3.35 -4.02 -7.07
C LEU A 152 -4.81 -4.38 -7.35
N SER A 153 -5.73 -3.62 -6.75
CA SER A 153 -7.17 -3.80 -6.89
C SER A 153 -7.65 -3.55 -8.33
N GLY A 154 -7.16 -2.49 -8.98
CA GLY A 154 -7.45 -2.19 -10.38
C GLY A 154 -6.85 -3.19 -11.37
N ALA A 155 -5.62 -3.67 -11.14
CA ALA A 155 -5.00 -4.70 -11.97
C ALA A 155 -5.77 -6.03 -11.90
N ALA A 156 -6.43 -6.33 -10.78
CA ALA A 156 -7.24 -7.54 -10.61
C ALA A 156 -8.41 -7.62 -11.61
N ILE A 157 -8.93 -6.48 -12.08
CA ILE A 157 -10.00 -6.39 -13.09
C ILE A 157 -9.45 -6.03 -14.49
N PHE A 158 -8.12 -5.98 -14.65
CA PHE A 158 -7.45 -5.66 -15.92
C PHE A 158 -7.94 -4.36 -16.57
N THR A 159 -8.12 -3.30 -15.77
CA THR A 159 -8.42 -1.99 -16.33
C THR A 159 -7.18 -1.37 -16.97
N ALA A 160 -7.33 -0.75 -18.15
CA ALA A 160 -6.23 -0.05 -18.82
C ALA A 160 -5.68 1.09 -17.95
N THR A 161 -6.55 1.73 -17.18
CA THR A 161 -6.19 2.81 -16.27
C THR A 161 -5.20 2.34 -15.20
N ALA A 162 -5.36 1.12 -14.67
CA ALA A 162 -4.47 0.55 -13.65
C ALA A 162 -3.04 0.39 -14.18
N TRP A 163 -2.89 -0.11 -15.41
CA TRP A 163 -1.59 -0.26 -16.07
C TRP A 163 -0.91 1.08 -16.30
N VAL A 164 -1.64 2.07 -16.82
CA VAL A 164 -1.11 3.43 -17.02
C VAL A 164 -0.69 4.04 -15.68
N THR A 165 -1.53 3.92 -14.64
CA THR A 165 -1.21 4.45 -13.31
C THR A 165 0.01 3.74 -12.69
N LEU A 166 0.12 2.42 -12.83
CA LEU A 166 1.26 1.65 -12.31
C LEU A 166 2.57 2.04 -12.98
N VAL A 167 2.56 2.14 -14.32
CA VAL A 167 3.76 2.56 -15.08
C VAL A 167 4.14 4.00 -14.72
N ALA A 168 3.17 4.90 -14.59
CA ALA A 168 3.42 6.28 -14.18
C ALA A 168 3.97 6.37 -12.75
N MET A 169 3.40 5.62 -11.80
CA MET A 169 3.91 5.55 -10.42
C MET A 169 5.33 4.99 -10.38
N TRP A 170 5.61 3.93 -11.15
CA TRP A 170 6.95 3.35 -11.25
C TRP A 170 7.96 4.33 -11.87
N ALA A 171 7.59 5.02 -12.95
CA ALA A 171 8.43 6.04 -13.57
C ALA A 171 8.68 7.23 -12.62
N ALA A 172 7.67 7.70 -11.90
CA ALA A 172 7.81 8.77 -10.92
C ALA A 172 8.69 8.34 -9.73
N ALA A 173 8.52 7.12 -9.22
CA ALA A 173 9.34 6.58 -8.14
C ALA A 173 10.80 6.45 -8.55
N THR A 174 11.08 5.87 -9.72
CA THR A 174 12.45 5.74 -10.24
C THR A 174 13.10 7.08 -10.55
N LEU A 175 12.34 8.07 -11.05
CA LEU A 175 12.83 9.42 -11.25
C LEU A 175 13.15 10.12 -9.92
N THR A 176 12.28 9.97 -8.92
CA THR A 176 12.49 10.57 -7.59
C THR A 176 13.69 9.95 -6.89
N ASP A 177 13.82 8.62 -6.93
CA ASP A 177 14.98 7.90 -6.40
C ASP A 177 16.30 8.40 -7.02
N ARG A 178 16.34 8.56 -8.34
CA ARG A 178 17.50 9.11 -9.06
C ARG A 178 17.81 10.57 -8.70
N LEU A 179 16.79 11.42 -8.56
CA LEU A 179 16.98 12.85 -8.32
C LEU A 179 17.29 13.18 -6.86
N VAL A 180 16.70 12.43 -5.92
CA VAL A 180 16.67 12.78 -4.50
C VAL A 180 17.58 11.88 -3.67
N ASP A 181 17.58 10.56 -3.89
CA ASP A 181 18.30 9.62 -3.01
C ASP A 181 19.76 9.38 -3.43
N GLN A 182 20.09 9.50 -4.72
CA GLN A 182 21.49 9.40 -5.18
C GLN A 182 22.41 10.50 -4.63
N ARG A 183 21.86 11.59 -4.06
CA ARG A 183 22.64 12.71 -3.51
C ARG A 183 22.91 12.60 -2.01
N GLY A 184 22.38 11.59 -1.30
CA GLY A 184 22.40 11.51 0.16
C GLY A 184 23.02 10.26 0.79
N THR A 185 23.39 9.24 -0.01
CA THR A 185 23.85 7.92 0.47
C THR A 185 25.20 7.94 1.22
N HIS A 186 25.92 9.07 1.24
CA HIS A 186 27.20 9.15 1.96
C HIS A 186 27.11 9.53 3.44
N ALA A 187 25.93 9.91 3.96
CA ALA A 187 25.82 10.44 5.33
C ALA A 187 25.03 9.57 6.32
N ILE A 188 24.21 8.60 5.86
CA ILE A 188 23.31 7.83 6.73
C ILE A 188 23.95 6.51 7.21
N ASP A 189 24.88 5.94 6.44
CA ASP A 189 25.54 4.67 6.78
C ASP A 189 26.78 4.81 7.68
N ALA A 190 27.03 6.00 8.26
CA ALA A 190 28.10 6.16 9.23
C ALA A 190 27.78 5.30 10.47
N PRO A 191 28.57 4.24 10.77
CA PRO A 191 28.33 3.43 11.94
C PRO A 191 28.41 4.31 13.18
N MET A 192 27.39 4.28 14.03
CA MET A 192 27.41 4.92 15.34
C MET A 192 28.64 4.41 16.12
N PRO A 193 29.62 5.25 16.49
CA PRO A 193 30.76 4.80 17.26
C PRO A 193 30.27 4.33 18.63
N LEU A 194 30.43 3.04 18.91
CA LEU A 194 30.05 2.34 20.15
C LEU A 194 30.86 2.77 21.40
N SER A 195 31.47 3.96 21.42
CA SER A 195 32.40 4.35 22.48
C SER A 195 31.77 4.97 23.73
N SER A 196 30.43 5.08 23.83
CA SER A 196 29.76 5.74 24.97
C SER A 196 28.96 4.79 25.88
N VAL A 197 28.91 3.49 25.61
CA VAL A 197 28.17 2.52 26.45
C VAL A 197 29.07 1.86 27.51
N GLU A 198 30.40 1.85 27.35
CA GLU A 198 31.30 1.12 28.26
C GLU A 198 31.77 1.92 29.48
N SER A 199 31.65 3.25 29.51
CA SER A 199 32.17 4.07 30.62
C SER A 199 31.17 4.32 31.77
N GLY A 200 29.99 3.72 31.74
CA GLY A 200 28.93 3.91 32.74
C GLY A 200 28.75 2.77 33.75
N VAL A 201 29.52 1.68 33.63
CA VAL A 201 29.35 0.45 34.45
C VAL A 201 30.46 0.26 35.51
N MET A 202 31.45 1.17 35.59
CA MET A 202 32.39 1.21 36.72
C MET A 202 32.38 2.58 37.40
N ARG A 203 31.39 2.81 38.26
CA ARG A 203 31.49 3.65 39.46
C ARG A 203 30.31 3.41 40.38
#